data_AF-A0A177N318-F1
#
_entry.id   AF-A0A177N318-F1
#
_cell.length_a   1.000
_cell.length_b   1.000
_cell.length_c   1.000
_cell.angle_alpha   90.00
_cell.angle_beta   90.00
_cell.angle_gamma   90.00
#
_symmetry.space_group_name_H-M   'P 1'
#
loop_
_entity.id
_entity.type
_entity.pdbx_description
1 polymer ?
#
loop_
_entity_poly.entity_id
_entity_poly.type
_entity_poly.pdbx_seq_one_letter_code
_entity_poly.pdbx_strand_id
1 'polypeptide(L)'
;MSTLRTLLFTGGLLLTAQAAQAREINVPVPMEYGLIRSVLVNQLYTGAGETARVWKDGKQCSFLDLSQPQIGGEDGLVKIENHVQAKIGTALGNKCMTIVEWSGILQTFQQPTLDSTGNVLSFPVTRTQAYDGNGQALNIDQLLSLIKKAAEPKLASLKIDLNRARPDIAKSLLPFISAEHSEDWHDAVNSLRFNQAKADAKGLLLGVGYTANDRKSDGIKSSPVLTETELAQWRQLWQNWQGSVEQAIERTKLTAADESAKATMREVLEKAGSAFEQGLTGEYVAENDPVRKFFNSSWDKLAPLLRLASTQLPGGENLRYVTLVAATDLMYELESIGSPLGLEVSSNGLRKLARSLIAQEFPKTKTKGKRKHQQ
;
A
#
# COMPACT_ATOMS: atom_id res chain seq x y z
N MET A 1 44.56 -25.18 55.38
CA MET A 1 43.58 -25.88 54.51
C MET A 1 42.21 -25.32 54.81
N SER A 2 41.42 -25.01 53.77
CA SER A 2 40.03 -24.48 53.83
C SER A 2 39.85 -22.97 54.04
N THR A 3 40.20 -22.14 53.05
CA THR A 3 39.52 -20.84 52.76
C THR A 3 39.99 -20.21 51.43
N LEU A 4 40.34 -21.03 50.42
CA LEU A 4 40.80 -20.51 49.12
C LEU A 4 40.22 -21.32 47.96
N ARG A 5 38.90 -21.52 47.97
CA ARG A 5 38.21 -22.22 46.87
C ARG A 5 36.82 -21.66 46.53
N THR A 6 36.38 -20.60 47.21
CA THR A 6 34.99 -20.10 47.11
C THR A 6 34.89 -18.67 46.56
N LEU A 7 35.93 -18.18 45.89
CA LEU A 7 35.98 -16.79 45.36
C LEU A 7 36.09 -16.69 43.83
N LEU A 8 35.95 -17.81 43.11
CA LEU A 8 36.09 -17.85 41.65
C LEU A 8 34.79 -18.22 40.88
N PHE A 9 33.63 -18.21 41.54
CA PHE A 9 32.35 -18.60 40.89
C PHE A 9 31.32 -17.47 40.72
N THR A 10 31.63 -16.23 41.10
CA THR A 10 30.66 -15.10 41.06
C THR A 10 31.11 -13.93 40.18
N GLY A 11 32.16 -14.08 39.37
CA GLY A 11 32.75 -12.98 38.59
C GLY A 11 32.71 -13.12 37.07
N GLY A 12 31.94 -14.07 36.52
CA GLY A 12 32.05 -14.43 35.10
C GLY A 12 30.73 -14.77 34.44
N LEU A 13 29.71 -13.92 34.58
CA LEU A 13 28.49 -14.03 33.77
C LEU A 13 27.88 -12.66 33.45
N LEU A 14 28.70 -11.66 33.16
CA LEU A 14 28.29 -10.55 32.30
C LEU A 14 28.45 -11.02 30.86
N LEU A 15 27.58 -11.96 30.47
CA LEU A 15 27.23 -12.16 29.07
C LEU A 15 26.83 -10.78 28.55
N THR A 16 27.62 -10.26 27.61
CA THR A 16 27.22 -9.16 26.75
C THR A 16 25.95 -9.59 26.04
N ALA A 17 24.80 -9.33 26.65
CA ALA A 17 23.54 -9.26 25.94
C ALA A 17 23.76 -8.15 24.92
N GLN A 18 24.07 -8.53 23.67
CA GLN A 18 23.87 -7.64 22.55
C GLN A 18 22.39 -7.30 22.59
N ALA A 19 22.06 -6.16 23.20
CA ALA A 19 20.73 -5.60 23.10
C ALA A 19 20.48 -5.45 21.60
N ALA A 20 19.60 -6.31 21.07
CA ALA A 20 19.05 -6.15 19.75
C ALA A 20 18.47 -4.73 19.72
N GLN A 21 19.11 -3.85 18.97
CA GLN A 21 18.63 -2.48 18.81
C GLN A 21 17.41 -2.60 17.90
N ALA A 22 16.22 -2.47 18.49
CA ALA A 22 15.01 -2.31 17.71
C ALA A 22 15.10 -0.97 17.00
N ARG A 23 15.19 -1.00 15.67
CA ARG A 23 15.23 0.19 14.82
C ARG A 23 13.84 0.48 14.29
N GLU A 24 13.50 1.77 14.22
CA GLU A 24 12.33 2.22 13.47
C GLU A 24 12.64 2.22 11.97
N ILE A 25 11.85 1.45 11.21
CA ILE A 25 11.87 1.43 9.75
C ILE A 25 10.65 2.20 9.27
N ASN A 26 10.88 3.16 8.37
CA ASN A 26 9.84 4.00 7.80
C ASN A 26 9.71 3.71 6.31
N VAL A 27 8.51 3.31 5.90
CA VAL A 27 8.19 2.95 4.53
C VAL A 27 7.34 4.06 3.91
N PRO A 28 7.80 4.71 2.83
CA PRO A 28 6.95 5.61 2.06
C PRO A 28 5.93 4.78 1.26
N VAL A 29 4.66 4.93 1.58
CA VAL A 29 3.54 4.28 0.90
C VAL A 29 2.73 5.34 0.16
N PRO A 30 2.77 5.37 -1.18
CA PRO A 30 1.92 6.26 -1.95
C PRO A 30 0.44 5.90 -1.76
N MET A 31 -0.41 6.92 -1.67
CA MET A 31 -1.86 6.84 -1.63
C MET A 31 -2.40 7.78 -2.69
N GLU A 32 -2.99 7.20 -3.72
CA GLU A 32 -3.45 7.92 -4.89
C GLU A 32 -4.74 8.71 -4.66
N TYR A 33 -4.91 9.81 -5.40
CA TYR A 33 -6.04 10.72 -5.22
C TYR A 33 -7.40 10.11 -5.53
N GLY A 34 -7.50 9.16 -6.46
CA GLY A 34 -8.79 8.53 -6.72
C GLY A 34 -9.26 7.60 -5.60
N LEU A 35 -8.35 7.04 -4.77
CA LEU A 35 -8.79 6.36 -3.54
C LEU A 35 -9.43 7.37 -2.58
N ILE A 36 -8.79 8.53 -2.40
CA ILE A 36 -9.30 9.61 -1.56
C ILE A 36 -10.65 10.10 -2.11
N ARG A 37 -10.80 10.21 -3.43
CA ARG A 37 -12.06 10.56 -4.10
C ARG A 37 -13.15 9.53 -3.82
N SER A 38 -12.84 8.24 -3.93
CA SER A 38 -13.80 7.18 -3.62
C SER A 38 -14.30 7.27 -2.18
N VAL A 39 -13.42 7.55 -1.22
CA VAL A 39 -13.82 7.74 0.18
C VAL A 39 -14.69 9.00 0.34
N LEU A 40 -14.30 10.11 -0.27
CA LEU A 40 -15.07 11.36 -0.24
C LEU A 40 -16.48 11.19 -0.82
N VAL A 41 -16.59 10.57 -2.00
CA VAL A 41 -17.88 10.31 -2.66
C VAL A 41 -18.78 9.46 -1.76
N ASN A 42 -18.22 8.39 -1.18
CA ASN A 42 -18.96 7.50 -0.28
C ASN A 42 -19.40 8.17 1.03
N GLN A 43 -18.64 9.16 1.53
CA GLN A 43 -18.95 9.85 2.80
C GLN A 43 -19.86 11.07 2.62
N LEU A 44 -19.78 11.78 1.49
CA LEU A 44 -20.42 13.08 1.32
C LEU A 44 -21.37 13.17 0.10
N TYR A 45 -21.08 12.48 -1.01
CA TYR A 45 -21.80 12.62 -2.28
C TYR A 45 -22.77 11.46 -2.52
N THR A 46 -23.64 11.24 -1.54
CA THR A 46 -24.58 10.11 -1.54
C THR A 46 -25.91 10.41 -2.26
N GLY A 47 -26.04 11.60 -2.85
CA GLY A 47 -27.20 11.99 -3.66
C GLY A 47 -27.16 11.41 -5.08
N ALA A 48 -28.26 11.56 -5.81
CA ALA A 48 -28.35 11.11 -7.20
C ALA A 48 -27.28 11.81 -8.05
N GLY A 49 -26.57 11.03 -8.89
CA GLY A 49 -25.52 11.55 -9.77
C GLY A 49 -24.27 12.05 -9.04
N GLU A 50 -23.91 11.44 -7.89
CA GLU A 50 -22.78 11.87 -7.04
C GLU A 50 -22.90 13.35 -6.64
N THR A 51 -24.06 13.71 -6.09
CA THR A 51 -24.35 15.06 -5.58
C THR A 51 -24.37 15.08 -4.07
N ALA A 52 -24.01 16.22 -3.48
CA ALA A 52 -24.04 16.47 -2.04
C ALA A 52 -24.80 17.76 -1.76
N ARG A 53 -26.00 17.67 -1.16
CA ARG A 53 -26.70 18.84 -0.63
C ARG A 53 -26.10 19.23 0.73
N VAL A 54 -25.17 20.16 0.72
CA VAL A 54 -24.43 20.58 1.93
C VAL A 54 -25.24 21.57 2.78
N TRP A 55 -26.22 22.26 2.19
CA TRP A 55 -27.14 23.12 2.92
C TRP A 55 -28.47 23.31 2.20
N LYS A 56 -29.53 23.53 2.98
CA LYS A 56 -30.84 23.97 2.52
C LYS A 56 -31.50 24.81 3.61
N ASP A 57 -32.32 25.77 3.21
CA ASP A 57 -33.17 26.48 4.16
C ASP A 57 -34.38 25.63 4.58
N GLY A 58 -35.05 26.03 5.66
CA GLY A 58 -36.23 25.34 6.17
C GLY A 58 -37.44 25.44 5.23
N LYS A 59 -37.44 26.40 4.29
CA LYS A 59 -38.55 26.68 3.37
C LYS A 59 -38.33 26.12 1.95
N GLN A 60 -37.23 25.43 1.71
CA GLN A 60 -36.79 24.87 0.42
C GLN A 60 -36.64 25.92 -0.72
N CYS A 61 -36.44 27.20 -0.38
CA CYS A 61 -36.21 28.25 -1.38
C CYS A 61 -34.72 28.51 -1.64
N SER A 62 -33.87 28.05 -0.73
CA SER A 62 -32.43 28.25 -0.78
C SER A 62 -31.69 26.93 -0.55
N PHE A 63 -30.63 26.70 -1.32
CA PHE A 63 -29.80 25.49 -1.21
C PHE A 63 -28.37 25.75 -1.69
N LEU A 64 -27.48 24.85 -1.28
CA LEU A 64 -26.12 24.75 -1.78
C LEU A 64 -25.82 23.27 -2.02
N ASP A 65 -25.58 22.94 -3.28
CA ASP A 65 -25.26 21.59 -3.74
C ASP A 65 -23.84 21.56 -4.32
N LEU A 66 -23.12 20.50 -4.02
CA LEU A 66 -21.82 20.16 -4.60
C LEU A 66 -21.96 18.94 -5.51
N SER A 67 -21.19 18.86 -6.58
CA SER A 67 -21.14 17.71 -7.46
C SER A 67 -19.79 17.57 -8.16
N GLN A 68 -19.60 16.42 -8.82
CA GLN A 68 -18.43 16.12 -9.64
C GLN A 68 -17.08 16.36 -8.92
N PRO A 69 -16.87 15.84 -7.70
CA PRO A 69 -15.65 16.09 -6.95
C PRO A 69 -14.43 15.54 -7.70
N GLN A 70 -13.44 16.40 -7.92
CA GLN A 70 -12.11 16.05 -8.43
C GLN A 70 -11.07 16.30 -7.35
N ILE A 71 -10.08 15.42 -7.26
CA ILE A 71 -9.00 15.53 -6.27
C ILE A 71 -7.65 15.53 -6.99
N GLY A 72 -6.79 16.46 -6.61
CA GLY A 72 -5.40 16.54 -7.07
C GLY A 72 -4.49 17.13 -6.00
N GLY A 73 -3.22 17.31 -6.34
CA GLY A 73 -2.21 17.93 -5.49
C GLY A 73 -1.76 19.28 -6.01
N GLU A 74 -1.60 20.26 -5.13
CA GLU A 74 -1.07 21.58 -5.44
C GLU A 74 -0.30 22.12 -4.23
N ASP A 75 0.97 22.51 -4.42
CA ASP A 75 1.82 23.12 -3.39
C ASP A 75 1.87 22.36 -2.04
N GLY A 76 1.87 21.03 -2.08
CA GLY A 76 1.90 20.19 -0.88
C GLY A 76 0.54 20.07 -0.16
N LEU A 77 -0.53 20.54 -0.79
CA LEU A 77 -1.91 20.44 -0.31
C LEU A 77 -2.73 19.54 -1.23
N VAL A 78 -3.79 18.97 -0.66
CA VAL A 78 -4.82 18.25 -1.41
C VAL A 78 -5.84 19.25 -1.90
N LYS A 79 -5.91 19.44 -3.21
CA LYS A 79 -6.91 20.29 -3.86
C LYS A 79 -8.15 19.46 -4.15
N ILE A 80 -9.30 19.85 -3.60
CA ILE A 80 -10.61 19.31 -3.98
C ILE A 80 -11.37 20.38 -4.75
N GLU A 81 -11.76 20.02 -5.96
CA GLU A 81 -12.48 20.87 -6.89
C GLU A 81 -13.89 20.31 -7.10
N ASN A 82 -14.90 21.18 -7.01
CA ASN A 82 -16.30 20.80 -7.05
C ASN A 82 -17.08 21.71 -7.97
N HIS A 83 -18.04 21.15 -8.69
CA HIS A 83 -19.11 21.93 -9.25
C HIS A 83 -20.05 22.34 -8.13
N VAL A 84 -20.49 23.60 -8.16
CA VAL A 84 -21.41 24.16 -7.18
C VAL A 84 -22.65 24.66 -7.87
N GLN A 85 -23.79 24.36 -7.28
CA GLN A 85 -25.04 25.01 -7.60
C GLN A 85 -25.62 25.60 -6.32
N ALA A 86 -25.85 26.91 -6.34
CA ALA A 86 -26.36 27.65 -5.19
C ALA A 86 -27.57 28.48 -5.58
N LYS A 87 -28.58 28.46 -4.73
CA LYS A 87 -29.76 29.30 -4.84
C LYS A 87 -30.04 29.95 -3.50
N ILE A 88 -30.30 31.25 -3.49
CA ILE A 88 -30.79 32.00 -2.35
C ILE A 88 -32.09 32.66 -2.76
N GLY A 89 -33.15 32.40 -1.99
CA GLY A 89 -34.47 32.93 -2.26
C GLY A 89 -35.30 33.11 -0.99
N THR A 90 -36.48 33.69 -1.15
CA THR A 90 -37.44 33.85 -0.07
C THR A 90 -38.80 33.28 -0.48
N ALA A 91 -39.54 32.77 0.52
CA ALA A 91 -40.88 32.27 0.30
C ALA A 91 -41.88 33.43 0.21
N LEU A 92 -42.65 33.47 -0.88
CA LEU A 92 -43.76 34.39 -1.12
C LEU A 92 -45.02 33.55 -1.35
N GLY A 93 -45.77 33.33 -0.26
CA GLY A 93 -46.85 32.34 -0.23
C GLY A 93 -46.31 30.93 -0.51
N ASN A 94 -46.86 30.27 -1.53
CA ASN A 94 -46.47 28.92 -1.93
C ASN A 94 -45.39 28.90 -3.03
N LYS A 95 -44.78 30.05 -3.36
CA LYS A 95 -43.73 30.17 -4.40
C LYS A 95 -42.43 30.65 -3.78
N CYS A 96 -41.31 30.24 -4.37
CA CYS A 96 -40.00 30.77 -4.04
C CYS A 96 -39.60 31.86 -5.03
N MET A 97 -39.33 33.06 -4.52
CA MET A 97 -38.72 34.13 -5.30
C MET A 97 -37.21 34.03 -5.16
N THR A 98 -36.54 33.76 -6.28
CA THR A 98 -35.08 33.69 -6.37
C THR A 98 -34.50 35.10 -6.26
N ILE A 99 -33.52 35.28 -5.38
CA ILE A 99 -32.75 36.53 -5.22
C ILE A 99 -31.38 36.37 -5.88
N VAL A 100 -30.73 35.23 -5.62
CA VAL A 100 -29.45 34.87 -6.21
C VAL A 100 -29.53 33.43 -6.72
N GLU A 101 -29.02 33.23 -7.92
CA GLU A 101 -28.75 31.90 -8.47
C GLU A 101 -27.34 31.93 -9.05
N TRP A 102 -26.53 30.97 -8.64
CA TRP A 102 -25.12 30.93 -9.00
C TRP A 102 -24.66 29.50 -9.24
N SER A 103 -23.86 29.34 -10.28
CA SER A 103 -23.16 28.10 -10.59
C SER A 103 -21.70 28.40 -10.90
N GLY A 104 -20.84 27.48 -10.52
CA GLY A 104 -19.41 27.65 -10.68
C GLY A 104 -18.61 26.53 -10.06
N ILE A 105 -17.33 26.81 -9.83
CA ILE A 105 -16.35 25.89 -9.29
C ILE A 105 -15.94 26.34 -7.89
N LEU A 106 -15.91 25.40 -6.94
CA LEU A 106 -15.36 25.59 -5.61
C LEU A 106 -14.09 24.74 -5.47
N GLN A 107 -12.97 25.41 -5.24
CA GLN A 107 -11.69 24.81 -4.91
C GLN A 107 -11.43 24.96 -3.42
N THR A 108 -11.11 23.85 -2.76
CA THR A 108 -10.62 23.82 -1.38
C THR A 108 -9.25 23.18 -1.35
N PHE A 109 -8.35 23.72 -0.54
CA PHE A 109 -7.00 23.22 -0.36
C PHE A 109 -6.86 22.72 1.06
N GLN A 110 -6.51 21.46 1.21
CA GLN A 110 -6.55 20.76 2.50
C GLN A 110 -5.17 20.24 2.87
N GLN A 111 -4.80 20.37 4.14
CA GLN A 111 -3.52 19.86 4.65
C GLN A 111 -3.74 18.46 5.21
N PRO A 112 -3.21 17.40 4.58
CA PRO A 112 -3.29 16.04 5.12
C PRO A 112 -2.64 16.01 6.51
N THR A 113 -3.40 15.55 7.49
CA THR A 113 -2.96 15.54 8.89
C THR A 113 -3.37 14.23 9.54
N LEU A 114 -2.38 13.53 10.10
CA LEU A 114 -2.61 12.36 10.96
C LEU A 114 -2.99 12.83 12.35
N ASP A 115 -3.93 12.13 12.98
CA ASP A 115 -4.18 12.30 14.40
C ASP A 115 -2.98 11.83 15.24
N SER A 116 -2.99 12.15 16.55
CA SER A 116 -1.89 11.78 17.45
C SER A 116 -1.63 10.28 17.55
N THR A 117 -2.62 9.45 17.19
CA THR A 117 -2.49 7.99 17.21
C THR A 117 -1.99 7.42 15.88
N GLY A 118 -1.92 8.23 14.81
CA GLY A 118 -1.55 7.77 13.47
C GLY A 118 -2.57 6.79 12.87
N ASN A 119 -3.83 6.87 13.27
CA ASN A 119 -4.90 5.98 12.83
C ASN A 119 -5.93 6.67 11.95
N VAL A 120 -6.09 7.98 12.10
CA VAL A 120 -7.06 8.75 11.34
C VAL A 120 -6.33 9.81 10.53
N LEU A 121 -6.43 9.68 9.21
CA LEU A 121 -6.03 10.73 8.29
C LEU A 121 -7.20 11.67 8.07
N SER A 122 -6.97 12.95 8.31
CA SER A 122 -7.93 14.04 8.15
C SER A 122 -7.42 15.06 7.16
N PHE A 123 -8.34 15.87 6.63
CA PHE A 123 -8.05 16.86 5.60
C PHE A 123 -8.64 18.23 5.95
N PRO A 124 -8.14 18.91 7.01
CA PRO A 124 -8.56 20.26 7.33
C PRO A 124 -8.37 21.22 6.15
N VAL A 125 -9.40 22.01 5.86
CA VAL A 125 -9.36 23.07 4.84
C VAL A 125 -8.50 24.22 5.35
N THR A 126 -7.53 24.62 4.55
CA THR A 126 -6.60 25.73 4.81
C THR A 126 -6.93 26.95 3.97
N ARG A 127 -7.47 26.73 2.77
CA ARG A 127 -7.79 27.78 1.80
C ARG A 127 -8.98 27.35 0.95
N THR A 128 -9.78 28.33 0.56
CA THR A 128 -10.95 28.15 -0.30
C THR A 128 -11.01 29.24 -1.35
N GLN A 129 -11.35 28.86 -2.57
CA GLN A 129 -11.54 29.76 -3.70
C GLN A 129 -12.77 29.31 -4.49
N ALA A 130 -13.55 30.27 -5.00
CA ALA A 130 -14.72 29.97 -5.81
C ALA A 130 -14.74 30.85 -7.06
N TYR A 131 -15.08 30.27 -8.19
CA TYR A 131 -15.04 30.92 -9.51
C TYR A 131 -16.32 30.62 -10.28
N ASP A 132 -16.80 31.58 -11.07
CA ASP A 132 -17.91 31.34 -11.99
C ASP A 132 -17.45 30.62 -13.28
N GLY A 133 -18.37 30.39 -14.22
CA GLY A 133 -18.07 29.75 -15.51
C GLY A 133 -17.11 30.52 -16.42
N ASN A 134 -16.86 31.81 -16.14
CA ASN A 134 -15.89 32.64 -16.87
C ASN A 134 -14.52 32.69 -16.16
N GLY A 135 -14.37 31.99 -15.03
CA GLY A 135 -13.16 32.02 -14.20
C GLY A 135 -13.07 33.26 -13.30
N GLN A 136 -14.13 34.07 -13.19
CA GLN A 136 -14.15 35.23 -12.30
C GLN A 136 -14.36 34.78 -10.85
N ALA A 137 -13.56 35.31 -9.93
CA ALA A 137 -13.71 35.02 -8.51
C ALA A 137 -15.09 35.44 -7.99
N LEU A 138 -15.71 34.60 -7.17
CA LEU A 138 -17.00 34.86 -6.53
C LEU A 138 -16.90 36.11 -5.65
N ASN A 139 -17.77 37.08 -5.92
CA ASN A 139 -17.84 38.37 -5.22
C ASN A 139 -19.19 38.61 -4.53
N ILE A 140 -19.97 37.55 -4.30
CA ILE A 140 -21.28 37.64 -3.64
C ILE A 140 -21.13 37.25 -2.16
N ASP A 141 -21.11 38.24 -1.27
CA ASP A 141 -20.82 38.06 0.16
C ASP A 141 -21.70 37.01 0.87
N GLN A 142 -23.01 36.99 0.56
CA GLN A 142 -23.93 36.00 1.14
C GLN A 142 -23.55 34.56 0.73
N LEU A 143 -23.16 34.35 -0.53
CA LEU A 143 -22.71 33.04 -1.01
C LEU A 143 -21.36 32.66 -0.44
N LEU A 144 -20.41 33.60 -0.35
CA LEU A 144 -19.12 33.37 0.30
C LEU A 144 -19.30 32.96 1.76
N SER A 145 -20.16 33.65 2.51
CA SER A 145 -20.47 33.26 3.89
C SER A 145 -21.16 31.91 3.98
N LEU A 146 -22.01 31.56 3.00
CA LEU A 146 -22.70 30.27 2.99
C LEU A 146 -21.72 29.13 2.71
N ILE A 147 -20.83 29.28 1.72
CA ILE A 147 -19.77 28.30 1.39
C ILE A 147 -18.90 28.04 2.63
N LYS A 148 -18.42 29.11 3.30
CA LYS A 148 -17.60 28.99 4.52
C LYS A 148 -18.31 28.26 5.67
N LYS A 149 -19.61 28.50 5.85
CA LYS A 149 -20.37 27.90 6.97
C LYS A 149 -20.90 26.50 6.68
N ALA A 150 -21.16 26.18 5.42
CA ALA A 150 -21.84 24.95 5.04
C ALA A 150 -20.97 23.97 4.24
N ALA A 151 -20.25 24.45 3.22
CA ALA A 151 -19.47 23.58 2.36
C ALA A 151 -18.11 23.22 2.99
N GLU A 152 -17.37 24.21 3.48
CA GLU A 152 -16.03 23.97 4.06
C GLU A 152 -16.04 22.94 5.19
N PRO A 153 -16.94 23.00 6.20
CA PRO A 153 -16.94 22.01 7.28
C PRO A 153 -17.29 20.60 6.81
N LYS A 154 -18.10 20.47 5.75
CA LYS A 154 -18.46 19.17 5.16
C LYS A 154 -17.28 18.58 4.39
N LEU A 155 -16.56 19.38 3.60
CA LEU A 155 -15.36 18.94 2.90
C LEU A 155 -14.23 18.60 3.89
N ALA A 156 -14.03 19.42 4.92
CA ALA A 156 -13.08 19.17 6.00
C ALA A 156 -13.42 17.95 6.87
N SER A 157 -14.65 17.43 6.79
CA SER A 157 -15.06 16.26 7.57
C SER A 157 -14.58 14.92 7.00
N LEU A 158 -13.95 14.94 5.82
CA LEU A 158 -13.34 13.77 5.22
C LEU A 158 -12.33 13.15 6.20
N LYS A 159 -12.56 11.88 6.52
CA LYS A 159 -11.67 11.08 7.37
C LYS A 159 -11.43 9.71 6.75
N ILE A 160 -10.17 9.30 6.71
CA ILE A 160 -9.77 7.95 6.34
C ILE A 160 -9.26 7.25 7.59
N ASP A 161 -9.92 6.15 7.95
CA ASP A 161 -9.52 5.30 9.05
C ASP A 161 -8.49 4.28 8.54
N LEU A 162 -7.24 4.54 8.88
CA LEU A 162 -6.08 3.73 8.50
C LEU A 162 -5.94 2.49 9.38
N ASN A 163 -6.60 2.44 10.54
CA ASN A 163 -6.55 1.28 11.42
C ASN A 163 -7.17 0.04 10.75
N ARG A 164 -8.16 0.24 9.86
CA ARG A 164 -8.78 -0.83 9.08
C ARG A 164 -7.81 -1.57 8.15
N ALA A 165 -6.73 -0.93 7.70
CA ALA A 165 -5.76 -1.56 6.81
C ALA A 165 -4.81 -2.52 7.54
N ARG A 166 -4.58 -2.33 8.85
CA ARG A 166 -3.54 -3.06 9.60
C ARG A 166 -3.78 -4.57 9.67
N PRO A 167 -5.00 -5.06 10.02
CA PRO A 167 -5.26 -6.50 10.06
C PRO A 167 -5.13 -7.15 8.68
N ASP A 168 -5.51 -6.45 7.62
CA ASP A 168 -5.44 -6.95 6.24
C ASP A 168 -3.99 -7.08 5.76
N ILE A 169 -3.13 -6.09 6.08
CA ILE A 169 -1.68 -6.18 5.85
C ILE A 169 -1.12 -7.38 6.60
N ALA A 170 -1.46 -7.52 7.89
CA ALA A 170 -0.94 -8.61 8.71
C ALA A 170 -1.36 -9.99 8.17
N LYS A 171 -2.64 -10.15 7.85
CA LYS A 171 -3.17 -11.39 7.29
C LYS A 171 -2.55 -11.74 5.94
N SER A 172 -2.29 -10.74 5.10
CA SER A 172 -1.76 -10.94 3.74
C SER A 172 -0.29 -11.35 3.72
N LEU A 173 0.49 -10.86 4.68
CA LEU A 173 1.93 -11.15 4.74
C LEU A 173 2.25 -12.42 5.54
N LEU A 174 1.41 -12.80 6.52
CA LEU A 174 1.61 -13.96 7.38
C LEU A 174 2.02 -15.26 6.65
N PRO A 175 1.44 -15.63 5.49
CA PRO A 175 1.83 -16.87 4.78
C PRO A 175 3.29 -16.91 4.30
N PHE A 176 3.94 -15.75 4.19
CA PHE A 176 5.32 -15.61 3.73
C PHE A 176 6.32 -15.51 4.88
N ILE A 177 5.84 -15.42 6.12
CA ILE A 177 6.67 -15.34 7.32
C ILE A 177 6.98 -16.76 7.81
N SER A 178 8.26 -17.11 7.85
CA SER A 178 8.72 -18.38 8.42
C SER A 178 8.54 -18.42 9.94
N ALA A 179 8.42 -19.63 10.52
CA ALA A 179 8.23 -19.82 11.96
C ALA A 179 9.34 -19.16 12.82
N GLU A 180 10.58 -19.14 12.34
CA GLU A 180 11.73 -18.49 12.99
C GLU A 180 11.58 -16.96 13.15
N HIS A 181 10.73 -16.32 12.35
CA HIS A 181 10.47 -14.88 12.36
C HIS A 181 9.07 -14.51 12.89
N SER A 182 8.34 -15.48 13.47
CA SER A 182 6.97 -15.28 13.95
C SER A 182 6.84 -14.24 15.07
N GLU A 183 7.79 -14.20 16.00
CA GLU A 183 7.83 -13.22 17.09
C GLU A 183 8.19 -11.83 16.56
N ASP A 184 9.26 -11.72 15.75
CA ASP A 184 9.65 -10.45 15.11
C ASP A 184 8.51 -9.88 14.24
N TRP A 185 7.77 -10.75 13.56
CA TRP A 185 6.57 -10.38 12.79
C TRP A 185 5.44 -9.87 13.68
N HIS A 186 5.18 -10.52 14.81
CA HIS A 186 4.15 -10.07 15.75
C HIS A 186 4.48 -8.67 16.29
N ASP A 187 5.74 -8.44 16.66
CA ASP A 187 6.23 -7.15 17.15
C ASP A 187 6.19 -6.07 16.05
N ALA A 188 6.56 -6.41 14.81
CA ALA A 188 6.46 -5.51 13.67
C ALA A 188 5.01 -5.07 13.39
N VAL A 189 4.06 -6.02 13.40
CA VAL A 189 2.64 -5.73 13.19
C VAL A 189 2.07 -4.87 14.34
N ASN A 190 2.42 -5.19 15.58
CA ASN A 190 1.95 -4.45 16.76
C ASN A 190 2.52 -3.03 16.84
N SER A 191 3.72 -2.83 16.34
CA SER A 191 4.37 -1.52 16.29
C SER A 191 4.01 -0.71 15.05
N LEU A 192 3.31 -1.28 14.06
CA LEU A 192 2.96 -0.58 12.83
C LEU A 192 2.20 0.71 13.15
N ARG A 193 2.61 1.83 12.56
CA ARG A 193 2.00 3.14 12.76
C ARG A 193 2.15 4.01 11.52
N PHE A 194 1.17 4.86 11.25
CA PHE A 194 1.34 5.91 10.27
C PHE A 194 1.91 7.13 10.98
N ASN A 195 3.01 7.70 10.47
CA ASN A 195 3.72 8.80 11.13
C ASN A 195 3.97 10.01 10.23
N GLN A 196 3.65 9.91 8.93
CA GLN A 196 3.75 11.02 7.99
C GLN A 196 2.62 10.98 6.98
N ALA A 197 2.16 12.15 6.57
CA ALA A 197 1.26 12.32 5.44
C ALA A 197 1.67 13.60 4.68
N LYS A 198 2.07 13.47 3.42
CA LYS A 198 2.49 14.60 2.59
C LYS A 198 1.86 14.50 1.22
N ALA A 199 1.19 15.56 0.77
CA ALA A 199 0.67 15.60 -0.58
C ALA A 199 1.77 16.00 -1.56
N ASP A 200 1.72 15.41 -2.74
CA ASP A 200 2.50 15.80 -3.92
C ASP A 200 1.59 15.85 -5.16
N ALA A 201 2.18 16.07 -6.34
CA ALA A 201 1.44 16.20 -7.58
C ALA A 201 0.72 14.91 -8.03
N LYS A 202 1.18 13.74 -7.59
CA LYS A 202 0.66 12.42 -8.00
C LYS A 202 -0.28 11.82 -6.95
N GLY A 203 -0.03 12.07 -5.67
CA GLY A 203 -0.83 11.52 -4.58
C GLY A 203 -0.38 12.00 -3.22
N LEU A 204 -0.69 11.19 -2.21
CA LEU A 204 -0.30 11.39 -0.83
C LEU A 204 0.77 10.36 -0.45
N LEU A 205 1.95 10.80 -0.03
CA LEU A 205 2.95 9.93 0.56
C LEU A 205 2.66 9.74 2.04
N LEU A 206 2.29 8.52 2.42
CA LEU A 206 2.13 8.10 3.80
C LEU A 206 3.42 7.47 4.32
N GLY A 207 3.89 7.90 5.48
CA GLY A 207 4.96 7.20 6.19
C GLY A 207 4.37 6.09 7.05
N VAL A 208 4.76 4.84 6.79
CA VAL A 208 4.40 3.68 7.61
C VAL A 208 5.63 3.23 8.39
N GLY A 209 5.63 3.51 9.69
CA GLY A 209 6.67 3.10 10.62
C GLY A 209 6.36 1.75 11.26
N TYR A 210 7.36 0.88 11.39
CA TYR A 210 7.33 -0.29 12.28
C TYR A 210 8.68 -0.45 12.98
N THR A 211 8.71 -1.15 14.11
CA THR A 211 9.96 -1.50 14.78
C THR A 211 10.39 -2.88 14.35
N ALA A 212 11.67 -3.01 14.01
CA ALA A 212 12.27 -4.29 13.70
C ALA A 212 13.58 -4.46 14.45
N ASN A 213 13.85 -5.69 14.88
CA ASN A 213 15.13 -6.02 15.48
C ASN A 213 16.21 -6.01 14.41
N ASP A 214 17.27 -5.22 14.60
CA ASP A 214 18.44 -5.21 13.74
C ASP A 214 19.24 -6.50 13.97
N ARG A 215 18.78 -7.60 13.37
CA ARG A 215 19.61 -8.79 13.22
C ARG A 215 20.53 -8.51 12.05
N LYS A 216 21.80 -8.20 12.35
CA LYS A 216 22.86 -8.17 11.33
C LYS A 216 22.70 -9.39 10.42
N SER A 217 22.53 -9.14 9.13
CA SER A 217 22.42 -10.16 8.08
C SER A 217 23.55 -11.21 8.15
N ASP A 218 24.68 -10.84 8.77
CA ASP A 218 25.86 -11.66 9.08
C ASP A 218 25.56 -12.99 9.81
N GLY A 219 24.37 -13.17 10.41
CA GLY A 219 23.98 -14.39 11.12
C GLY A 219 22.87 -15.23 10.47
N ILE A 220 22.32 -14.82 9.33
CA ILE A 220 21.26 -15.59 8.67
C ILE A 220 21.90 -16.85 8.10
N LYS A 221 21.65 -17.99 8.76
CA LYS A 221 22.12 -19.29 8.26
C LYS A 221 21.65 -19.44 6.81
N SER A 222 22.61 -19.51 5.90
CA SER A 222 22.34 -19.79 4.49
C SER A 222 21.51 -21.07 4.43
N SER A 223 20.31 -20.96 3.85
CA SER A 223 19.47 -22.12 3.58
C SER A 223 20.23 -22.99 2.60
N PRO A 224 20.38 -24.30 2.86
CA PRO A 224 21.08 -25.19 1.95
C PRO A 224 20.35 -25.23 0.61
N VAL A 225 21.11 -25.47 -0.46
CA VAL A 225 20.57 -25.76 -1.80
C VAL A 225 19.51 -26.84 -1.76
N LEU A 226 18.57 -26.82 -2.70
CA LEU A 226 17.49 -27.81 -2.75
C LEU A 226 18.05 -29.19 -3.10
N THR A 227 17.49 -30.21 -2.46
CA THR A 227 17.72 -31.61 -2.87
C THR A 227 17.09 -31.88 -4.24
N GLU A 228 17.51 -32.93 -4.93
CA GLU A 228 16.91 -33.30 -6.23
C GLU A 228 15.39 -33.50 -6.16
N THR A 229 14.89 -34.07 -5.05
CA THR A 229 13.46 -34.23 -4.81
C THR A 229 12.75 -32.89 -4.65
N GLU A 230 13.30 -31.99 -3.83
CA GLU A 230 12.75 -30.63 -3.66
C GLU A 230 12.78 -29.85 -4.98
N LEU A 231 13.85 -29.99 -5.76
CA LEU A 231 14.01 -29.32 -7.05
C LEU A 231 12.99 -29.83 -8.08
N ALA A 232 12.74 -31.13 -8.13
CA ALA A 232 11.69 -31.70 -8.98
C ALA A 232 10.29 -31.17 -8.62
N GLN A 233 9.98 -31.10 -7.31
CA GLN A 233 8.72 -30.53 -6.81
C GLN A 233 8.61 -29.04 -7.13
N TRP A 234 9.69 -28.27 -6.96
CA TRP A 234 9.73 -26.86 -7.34
C TRP A 234 9.50 -26.66 -8.84
N ARG A 235 10.19 -27.42 -9.71
CA ARG A 235 10.03 -27.31 -11.16
C ARG A 235 8.59 -27.57 -11.59
N GLN A 236 7.91 -28.54 -10.96
CA GLN A 236 6.49 -28.78 -11.20
C GLN A 236 5.61 -27.59 -10.78
N LEU A 237 5.84 -27.02 -9.59
CA LEU A 237 5.13 -25.82 -9.12
C LEU A 237 5.35 -24.64 -10.08
N TRP A 238 6.60 -24.41 -10.46
CA TRP A 238 6.99 -23.33 -11.36
C TRP A 238 6.36 -23.47 -12.75
N GLN A 239 6.38 -24.68 -13.33
CA GLN A 239 5.76 -24.95 -14.64
C GLN A 239 4.24 -24.69 -14.61
N ASN A 240 3.55 -25.12 -13.56
CA ASN A 240 2.11 -24.89 -13.41
C ASN A 240 1.79 -23.39 -13.30
N TRP A 241 2.58 -22.66 -12.50
CA TRP A 241 2.45 -21.22 -12.36
C TRP A 241 2.73 -20.48 -13.67
N GLN A 242 3.85 -20.81 -14.34
CA GLN A 242 4.22 -20.22 -15.62
C GLN A 242 3.14 -20.43 -16.68
N GLY A 243 2.60 -21.66 -16.81
CA GLY A 243 1.50 -21.94 -17.73
C GLY A 243 0.22 -21.16 -17.41
N SER A 244 -0.06 -20.91 -16.13
CA SER A 244 -1.19 -20.07 -15.71
C SER A 244 -0.99 -18.61 -16.13
N VAL A 245 0.23 -18.08 -15.98
CA VAL A 245 0.58 -16.72 -16.41
C VAL A 245 0.55 -16.60 -17.94
N GLU A 246 1.08 -17.57 -18.67
CA GLU A 246 1.03 -17.60 -20.13
C GLU A 246 -0.40 -17.62 -20.65
N GLN A 247 -1.30 -18.39 -20.03
CA GLN A 247 -2.73 -18.36 -20.37
C GLN A 247 -3.37 -16.99 -20.08
N ALA A 248 -2.98 -16.32 -18.99
CA ALA A 248 -3.48 -14.98 -18.67
C ALA A 248 -2.99 -13.94 -19.71
N ILE A 249 -1.72 -14.03 -20.11
CA ILE A 249 -1.14 -13.21 -21.18
C ILE A 249 -1.93 -13.43 -22.47
N GLU A 250 -2.14 -14.67 -22.89
CA GLU A 250 -2.85 -15.00 -24.15
C GLU A 250 -4.29 -14.48 -24.18
N ARG A 251 -5.04 -14.60 -23.08
CA ARG A 251 -6.44 -14.17 -23.00
C ARG A 251 -6.64 -12.66 -23.02
N THR A 252 -5.58 -11.88 -22.91
CA THR A 252 -5.63 -10.41 -22.99
C THR A 252 -5.89 -9.97 -24.44
N LYS A 253 -6.97 -9.21 -24.67
CA LYS A 253 -7.34 -8.63 -25.98
C LYS A 253 -6.37 -7.50 -26.35
N LEU A 254 -5.95 -7.42 -27.62
CA LEU A 254 -4.77 -6.62 -28.01
C LEU A 254 -5.00 -5.49 -29.00
N THR A 255 -4.17 -4.46 -28.85
CA THR A 255 -3.67 -3.49 -29.83
C THR A 255 -2.21 -3.82 -30.21
N ALA A 256 -1.66 -3.20 -31.26
CA ALA A 256 -0.26 -3.46 -31.69
C ALA A 256 0.80 -3.11 -30.63
N ALA A 257 0.54 -2.18 -29.72
CA ALA A 257 1.44 -1.86 -28.60
C ALA A 257 1.52 -3.02 -27.59
N ASP A 258 0.46 -3.82 -27.48
CA ASP A 258 0.35 -4.90 -26.50
C ASP A 258 1.18 -6.14 -26.88
N GLU A 259 1.50 -6.33 -28.16
CA GLU A 259 2.37 -7.45 -28.60
C GLU A 259 3.82 -7.30 -28.11
N SER A 260 4.37 -6.07 -28.13
CA SER A 260 5.70 -5.80 -27.59
C SER A 260 5.77 -5.99 -26.06
N ALA A 261 4.68 -5.63 -25.37
CA ALA A 261 4.52 -5.84 -23.94
C ALA A 261 4.43 -7.34 -23.59
N LYS A 262 3.66 -8.11 -24.37
CA LYS A 262 3.57 -9.57 -24.24
C LYS A 262 4.92 -10.26 -24.43
N ALA A 263 5.67 -9.87 -25.46
CA ALA A 263 7.00 -10.42 -25.71
C ALA A 263 7.96 -10.13 -24.54
N THR A 264 7.92 -8.91 -24.00
CA THR A 264 8.74 -8.52 -22.84
C THR A 264 8.36 -9.32 -21.59
N MET A 265 7.07 -9.52 -21.31
CA MET A 265 6.62 -10.34 -20.17
C MET A 265 7.11 -11.78 -20.29
N ARG A 266 7.03 -12.39 -21.48
CA ARG A 266 7.55 -13.75 -21.72
C ARG A 266 9.06 -13.83 -21.52
N GLU A 267 9.81 -12.88 -22.04
CA GLU A 267 11.27 -12.80 -21.86
C GLU A 267 11.62 -12.74 -20.36
N VAL A 268 10.89 -11.94 -19.58
CA VAL A 268 11.14 -11.82 -18.14
C VAL A 268 10.77 -13.11 -17.41
N LEU A 269 9.67 -13.78 -17.76
CA LEU A 269 9.28 -15.07 -17.16
C LEU A 269 10.32 -16.17 -17.44
N GLU A 270 10.84 -16.24 -18.66
CA GLU A 270 11.89 -17.20 -19.02
C GLU A 270 13.17 -16.94 -18.21
N LYS A 271 13.59 -15.67 -18.14
CA LYS A 271 14.77 -15.25 -17.35
C LYS A 271 14.58 -15.51 -15.85
N ALA A 272 13.36 -15.36 -15.33
CA ALA A 272 13.04 -15.70 -13.95
C ALA A 272 13.31 -17.18 -13.67
N GLY A 273 12.83 -18.07 -14.55
CA GLY A 273 13.05 -19.50 -14.44
C GLY A 273 14.55 -19.86 -14.39
N SER A 274 15.35 -19.28 -15.28
CA SER A 274 16.82 -19.50 -15.27
C SER A 274 17.48 -18.99 -13.99
N ALA A 275 17.15 -17.78 -13.55
CA ALA A 275 17.72 -17.19 -12.34
C ALA A 275 17.32 -17.95 -11.06
N PHE A 276 16.08 -18.41 -10.99
CA PHE A 276 15.58 -19.19 -9.87
C PHE A 276 16.23 -20.57 -9.81
N GLU A 277 16.36 -21.26 -10.95
CA GLU A 277 17.07 -22.53 -11.04
C GLU A 277 18.52 -22.40 -10.54
N GLN A 278 19.23 -21.35 -10.97
CA GLN A 278 20.58 -21.05 -10.48
C GLN A 278 20.60 -20.82 -8.97
N GLY A 279 19.69 -19.98 -8.44
CA GLY A 279 19.62 -19.67 -7.01
C GLY A 279 19.23 -20.84 -6.11
N LEU A 280 18.45 -21.80 -6.63
CA LEU A 280 18.02 -22.98 -5.87
C LEU A 280 19.10 -24.07 -5.80
N THR A 281 20.03 -24.10 -6.76
CA THR A 281 21.02 -25.16 -6.94
C THR A 281 22.45 -24.76 -6.54
N GLY A 282 22.73 -23.46 -6.42
CA GLY A 282 24.05 -22.94 -6.05
C GLY A 282 24.08 -22.09 -4.79
N GLU A 283 25.26 -21.95 -4.21
CA GLU A 283 25.53 -20.99 -3.13
C GLU A 283 26.15 -19.73 -3.73
N TYR A 284 25.62 -18.56 -3.34
CA TYR A 284 26.06 -17.28 -3.85
C TYR A 284 26.21 -16.28 -2.70
N VAL A 285 27.22 -15.43 -2.81
CA VAL A 285 27.34 -14.23 -1.98
C VAL A 285 26.46 -13.11 -2.56
N ALA A 286 26.05 -12.16 -1.72
CA ALA A 286 25.04 -11.14 -2.06
C ALA A 286 25.32 -10.39 -3.39
N GLU A 287 26.58 -10.03 -3.66
CA GLU A 287 27.00 -9.28 -4.85
C GLU A 287 26.82 -10.07 -6.16
N ASN A 288 26.89 -11.39 -6.10
CA ASN A 288 26.81 -12.29 -7.25
C ASN A 288 25.55 -13.17 -7.26
N ASP A 289 24.58 -12.85 -6.41
CA ASP A 289 23.35 -13.59 -6.31
C ASP A 289 22.50 -13.46 -7.61
N PRO A 290 22.18 -14.58 -8.29
CA PRO A 290 21.47 -14.57 -9.57
C PRO A 290 20.02 -14.09 -9.43
N VAL A 291 19.38 -14.38 -8.29
CA VAL A 291 18.00 -13.96 -8.01
C VAL A 291 17.97 -12.44 -7.85
N ARG A 292 18.88 -11.88 -7.06
CA ARG A 292 19.02 -10.43 -6.88
C ARG A 292 19.29 -9.71 -8.20
N LYS A 293 20.25 -10.20 -8.99
CA LYS A 293 20.58 -9.62 -10.30
C LYS A 293 19.39 -9.67 -11.26
N PHE A 294 18.65 -10.77 -11.26
CA PHE A 294 17.43 -10.90 -12.05
C PHE A 294 16.37 -9.88 -11.61
N PHE A 295 16.04 -9.79 -10.32
CA PHE A 295 15.04 -8.84 -9.83
C PHE A 295 15.40 -7.39 -10.17
N ASN A 296 16.66 -6.99 -9.96
CA ASN A 296 17.12 -5.65 -10.28
C ASN A 296 17.02 -5.32 -11.78
N SER A 297 17.43 -6.25 -12.66
CA SER A 297 17.44 -6.02 -14.11
C SER A 297 16.09 -6.20 -14.79
N SER A 298 15.22 -7.05 -14.25
CA SER A 298 13.86 -7.27 -14.77
C SER A 298 12.92 -6.12 -14.42
N TRP A 299 13.15 -5.44 -13.31
CA TRP A 299 12.35 -4.28 -12.90
C TRP A 299 12.38 -3.15 -13.93
N ASP A 300 13.55 -2.84 -14.49
CA ASP A 300 13.72 -1.82 -15.54
C ASP A 300 12.83 -2.06 -16.77
N LYS A 301 12.50 -3.34 -17.04
CA LYS A 301 11.64 -3.76 -18.15
C LYS A 301 10.16 -3.82 -17.76
N LEU A 302 9.86 -4.31 -16.56
CA LEU A 302 8.48 -4.53 -16.10
C LEU A 302 7.81 -3.24 -15.62
N ALA A 303 8.53 -2.35 -14.94
CA ALA A 303 7.95 -1.15 -14.36
C ALA A 303 7.25 -0.25 -15.40
N PRO A 304 7.84 0.03 -16.59
CA PRO A 304 7.16 0.80 -17.63
C PRO A 304 5.87 0.13 -18.14
N LEU A 305 5.86 -1.20 -18.26
CA LEU A 305 4.69 -1.96 -18.72
C LEU A 305 3.57 -1.94 -17.68
N LEU A 306 3.91 -2.06 -16.40
CA LEU A 306 2.94 -1.97 -15.31
C LEU A 306 2.34 -0.55 -15.21
N ARG A 307 3.15 0.50 -15.42
CA ARG A 307 2.65 1.88 -15.52
C ARG A 307 1.73 2.06 -16.73
N LEU A 308 2.10 1.51 -17.88
CA LEU A 308 1.25 1.60 -19.08
C LEU A 308 -0.07 0.87 -18.86
N ALA A 309 -0.03 -0.37 -18.35
CA ALA A 309 -1.22 -1.16 -18.06
C ALA A 309 -2.12 -0.48 -17.02
N SER A 310 -1.53 0.17 -16.00
CA SER A 310 -2.32 0.88 -15.00
C SER A 310 -3.14 2.02 -15.64
N THR A 311 -2.57 2.79 -16.58
CA THR A 311 -3.29 3.89 -17.25
C THR A 311 -4.56 3.46 -17.99
N GLN A 312 -4.67 2.18 -18.36
CA GLN A 312 -5.81 1.62 -19.09
C GLN A 312 -6.90 1.05 -18.19
N LEU A 313 -6.67 0.97 -16.86
CA LEU A 313 -7.65 0.46 -15.90
C LEU A 313 -8.63 1.59 -15.49
N PRO A 314 -9.94 1.33 -15.46
CA PRO A 314 -10.92 2.32 -15.00
C PRO A 314 -10.85 2.53 -13.48
N GLY A 315 -10.95 3.80 -13.05
CA GLY A 315 -11.18 4.16 -11.64
C GLY A 315 -10.05 3.77 -10.67
N GLY A 316 -10.42 3.25 -9.50
CA GLY A 316 -9.52 2.97 -8.37
C GLY A 316 -8.53 1.81 -8.58
N GLU A 317 -8.67 1.02 -9.65
CA GLU A 317 -7.75 -0.09 -9.93
C GLU A 317 -6.43 0.38 -10.55
N ASN A 318 -6.46 1.36 -11.47
CA ASN A 318 -5.25 2.04 -11.99
C ASN A 318 -4.32 2.48 -10.85
N LEU A 319 -4.92 3.07 -9.83
CA LEU A 319 -4.23 3.67 -8.70
C LEU A 319 -3.54 2.64 -7.79
N ARG A 320 -4.15 1.47 -7.58
CA ARG A 320 -3.50 0.37 -6.83
C ARG A 320 -2.25 -0.14 -7.53
N TYR A 321 -2.26 -0.19 -8.86
CA TYR A 321 -1.12 -0.63 -9.66
C TYR A 321 -0.01 0.43 -9.72
N VAL A 322 -0.33 1.72 -9.87
CA VAL A 322 0.68 2.80 -9.81
C VAL A 322 1.34 2.86 -8.44
N THR A 323 0.57 2.69 -7.36
CA THR A 323 1.09 2.62 -5.98
C THR A 323 2.06 1.46 -5.80
N LEU A 324 1.71 0.26 -6.29
CA LEU A 324 2.57 -0.91 -6.24
C LEU A 324 3.87 -0.69 -6.99
N VAL A 325 3.81 -0.08 -8.18
CA VAL A 325 4.99 0.24 -9.01
C VAL A 325 5.88 1.31 -8.35
N ALA A 326 5.28 2.36 -7.78
CA ALA A 326 6.04 3.41 -7.10
C ALA A 326 6.74 2.91 -5.82
N ALA A 327 6.10 1.99 -5.07
CA ALA A 327 6.70 1.36 -3.90
C ALA A 327 7.85 0.39 -4.25
N THR A 328 7.85 -0.17 -5.46
CA THR A 328 8.85 -1.14 -5.94
C THR A 328 9.99 -0.52 -6.73
N ASP A 329 9.87 0.73 -7.19
CA ASP A 329 11.01 1.51 -7.72
C ASP A 329 12.16 1.69 -6.72
N LEU A 330 11.88 1.43 -5.44
CA LEU A 330 12.83 1.43 -4.34
C LEU A 330 13.19 -0.01 -3.93
N MET A 331 13.50 -0.91 -4.88
CA MET A 331 13.85 -2.32 -4.60
C MET A 331 14.90 -2.50 -3.49
N TYR A 332 15.86 -1.57 -3.37
CA TYR A 332 16.84 -1.56 -2.27
C TYR A 332 16.21 -1.21 -0.91
N GLU A 333 15.21 -0.33 -0.87
CA GLU A 333 14.42 -0.10 0.35
C GLU A 333 13.55 -1.30 0.67
N LEU A 334 12.96 -1.96 -0.32
CA LEU A 334 12.13 -3.16 -0.12
C LEU A 334 12.91 -4.28 0.61
N GLU A 335 14.18 -4.46 0.28
CA GLU A 335 15.05 -5.39 1.01
C GLU A 335 15.31 -4.93 2.45
N SER A 336 15.61 -3.65 2.67
CA SER A 336 15.79 -3.12 4.03
C SER A 336 14.54 -3.25 4.89
N ILE A 337 13.36 -3.25 4.25
CA ILE A 337 12.05 -3.42 4.87
C ILE A 337 11.78 -4.93 5.14
N GLY A 338 12.03 -5.79 4.16
CA GLY A 338 11.71 -7.21 4.24
C GLY A 338 12.70 -8.04 5.06
N SER A 339 13.98 -7.71 5.03
CA SER A 339 15.06 -8.53 5.60
C SER A 339 14.88 -8.83 7.10
N PRO A 340 14.48 -7.87 7.96
CA PRO A 340 14.23 -8.17 9.37
C PRO A 340 13.10 -9.18 9.61
N LEU A 341 12.20 -9.34 8.65
CA LEU A 341 11.09 -10.30 8.66
C LEU A 341 11.44 -11.62 7.96
N GLY A 342 12.70 -11.78 7.51
CA GLY A 342 13.15 -12.92 6.72
C GLY A 342 12.70 -12.91 5.26
N LEU A 343 12.18 -11.79 4.78
CA LEU A 343 11.81 -11.58 3.38
C LEU A 343 13.01 -10.99 2.63
N GLU A 344 13.73 -11.85 1.92
CA GLU A 344 14.94 -11.47 1.19
C GLU A 344 14.76 -11.66 -0.32
N VAL A 345 15.17 -10.67 -1.11
CA VAL A 345 15.34 -10.81 -2.57
C VAL A 345 16.71 -11.44 -2.84
N SER A 346 16.83 -12.73 -2.53
CA SER A 346 18.08 -13.48 -2.63
C SER A 346 17.82 -14.96 -2.96
N SER A 347 18.85 -15.69 -3.36
CA SER A 347 18.82 -17.14 -3.50
C SER A 347 18.47 -17.83 -2.17
N ASN A 348 18.94 -17.28 -1.04
CA ASN A 348 18.59 -17.78 0.28
C ASN A 348 17.09 -17.62 0.57
N GLY A 349 16.54 -16.43 0.34
CA GLY A 349 15.11 -16.15 0.46
C GLY A 349 14.27 -17.04 -0.46
N LEU A 350 14.69 -17.21 -1.72
CA LEU A 350 14.05 -18.10 -2.69
C LEU A 350 14.02 -19.56 -2.20
N ARG A 351 15.12 -20.06 -1.61
CA ARG A 351 15.16 -21.44 -1.07
C ARG A 351 14.21 -21.63 0.11
N LYS A 352 14.07 -20.63 0.99
CA LYS A 352 13.06 -20.66 2.07
C LYS A 352 11.64 -20.65 1.51
N LEU A 353 11.37 -19.76 0.56
CA LEU A 353 10.07 -19.64 -0.11
C LEU A 353 9.68 -20.93 -0.83
N ALA A 354 10.59 -21.50 -1.61
CA ALA A 354 10.36 -22.74 -2.34
C ALA A 354 9.98 -23.89 -1.40
N ARG A 355 10.68 -24.04 -0.28
CA ARG A 355 10.34 -25.07 0.73
C ARG A 355 9.00 -24.82 1.40
N SER A 356 8.62 -23.57 1.65
CA SER A 356 7.29 -23.22 2.17
C SER A 356 6.19 -23.63 1.19
N LEU A 357 6.35 -23.30 -0.09
CA LEU A 357 5.37 -23.65 -1.14
C LEU A 357 5.29 -25.15 -1.38
N ILE A 358 6.44 -25.85 -1.41
CA ILE A 358 6.48 -27.32 -1.50
C ILE A 358 5.76 -27.95 -0.31
N ALA A 359 5.96 -27.45 0.92
CA ALA A 359 5.30 -28.00 2.10
C ALA A 359 3.77 -27.81 2.09
N GLN A 360 3.28 -26.74 1.45
CA GLN A 360 1.84 -26.48 1.28
C GLN A 360 1.22 -27.40 0.23
N GLU A 361 1.86 -27.57 -0.93
CA GLU A 361 1.32 -28.38 -2.05
C GLU A 361 1.55 -29.88 -1.85
N PHE A 362 2.69 -30.26 -1.26
CA PHE A 362 3.10 -31.65 -1.03
C PHE A 362 3.26 -31.93 0.47
N PRO A 363 2.17 -31.87 1.26
CA PRO A 363 2.25 -32.08 2.71
C PRO A 363 2.77 -33.48 3.01
N LYS A 364 3.84 -33.57 3.82
CA LYS A 364 4.34 -34.86 4.29
C LYS A 364 3.23 -35.56 5.08
N THR A 365 2.75 -36.69 4.58
CA THR A 365 1.78 -37.53 5.28
C THR A 365 2.39 -37.96 6.62
N LYS A 366 1.85 -37.45 7.73
CA LYS A 366 2.20 -37.96 9.06
C LYS A 366 1.82 -39.43 9.11
N THR A 367 2.81 -40.31 9.10
CA THR A 367 2.63 -41.74 9.34
C THR A 367 2.02 -41.90 10.74
N LYS A 368 0.72 -42.22 10.83
CA LYS A 368 0.10 -42.65 12.08
C LYS A 368 0.81 -43.93 12.52
N GLY A 369 1.67 -43.82 13.53
CA GLY A 369 2.27 -44.96 14.20
C GLY A 369 1.17 -45.89 14.68
N LYS A 370 1.14 -47.12 14.14
CA LYS A 370 0.36 -48.24 14.66
C LYS A 370 0.72 -48.41 16.14
N ARG A 371 -0.20 -48.05 17.06
CA ARG A 371 -0.20 -48.63 18.40
C ARG A 371 -0.47 -50.13 18.21
N LYS A 372 0.58 -50.94 18.32
CA LYS A 372 0.45 -52.38 18.55
C LYS A 372 -0.26 -52.55 19.90
N HIS A 373 -1.47 -53.09 19.87
CA HIS A 373 -1.99 -53.83 21.02
C HIS A 373 -1.12 -55.07 21.18
N GLN A 374 -0.55 -55.26 22.37
CA GLN A 374 -0.01 -56.54 22.79
C GLN A 374 -0.49 -56.79 24.23
N GLN A 375 -1.43 -57.74 24.29
CA GLN A 375 -1.90 -58.59 25.38
C GLN A 375 -2.35 -57.96 26.69
#